data_AF-A0A1I0U9B8-F1
#
_entry.id   AF-A0A1I0U9B8-F1
#
_cell.length_a   1.000
_cell.length_b   1.000
_cell.length_c   1.000
_cell.angle_alpha   90.00
_cell.angle_beta   90.00
_cell.angle_gamma   90.00
#
_symmetry.space_group_name_H-M   'P 1'
#
loop_
_entity.id
_entity.type
_entity.pdbx_description
1 polymer ?
#
loop_
_entity_poly.entity_id
_entity_poly.type
_entity_poly.pdbx_seq_one_letter_code
_entity_poly.pdbx_strand_id
1 'polypeptide(L)'
;MVEKQINGSVEPGIIAMVGFENYTERTFFESCNFEGLRLVYFDNGLKLSQAWTEQHLKIVAIISNSEILSNGGLTLIETLKNIQMPSVPFFLVVKYFNPNLRILALTAGISDVFRLPMQTERVEKRITFFVKNWDALTKSLSIRPNVIRPIGLAKRAFDIFFASSALIILFPLLLIVALAIWMESKGPVFYYSLRAGTGFKVFKFYKFRSMYVDADKKVKDLIHLNQYDIDKKEQKTTTPDSVLCQDCLPAGKCQYPLYGDGVQWCEKDGGYFATNSGSAFFKIANDPRITRVGNFIRNTSIDELPQLWNVIKGDMSIVGNRPLPIYEAEKLTTDRYVLRFAAPAGITGLWQVEKRGKGEMSEEERLLLDNEYAKNQSFTNDIKLILKTIPALFQKESV
;
A
#
# COMPACT_ATOMS: atom_id res chain seq x y z
N MET A 1 9.42 51.49 22.36
CA MET A 1 10.89 51.65 22.52
C MET A 1 11.41 50.31 23.01
N VAL A 2 12.12 49.47 22.27
CA VAL A 2 13.13 49.72 21.24
C VAL A 2 13.02 48.62 20.18
N GLU A 3 12.75 49.00 18.94
CA GLU A 3 13.03 48.18 17.75
C GLU A 3 14.54 47.97 17.66
N LYS A 4 15.00 46.72 17.70
CA LYS A 4 16.34 46.38 17.22
C LYS A 4 16.22 45.99 15.76
N GLN A 5 16.53 46.96 14.90
CA GLN A 5 16.99 46.72 13.54
C GLN A 5 18.12 45.68 13.57
N ILE A 6 17.87 44.50 13.00
CA ILE A 6 18.93 43.59 12.59
C ILE A 6 18.91 43.58 11.06
N ASN A 7 19.44 44.65 10.46
CA ASN A 7 20.00 44.58 9.13
C ASN A 7 21.36 43.88 9.24
N GLY A 8 21.32 42.56 9.46
CA GLY A 8 22.45 41.68 9.21
C GLY A 8 22.28 41.15 7.80
N SER A 9 23.19 41.50 6.90
CA SER A 9 23.36 40.83 5.62
C SER A 9 23.46 39.32 5.86
N VAL A 10 22.35 38.60 5.66
CA VAL A 10 22.31 37.14 5.79
C VAL A 10 23.26 36.60 4.74
N GLU A 11 24.35 35.96 5.16
CA GLU A 11 25.24 35.28 4.22
C GLU A 11 24.40 34.34 3.34
N PRO A 12 24.54 34.43 2.00
CA PRO A 12 23.77 33.60 1.09
C PRO A 12 24.08 32.13 1.35
N GLY A 13 23.04 31.30 1.42
CA GLY A 13 23.18 29.86 1.59
C GLY A 13 24.03 29.26 0.46
N ILE A 14 24.81 28.23 0.80
CA ILE A 14 25.72 27.57 -0.14
C ILE A 14 25.12 26.26 -0.64
N ILE A 15 25.16 26.06 -1.96
CA ILE A 15 24.98 24.76 -2.59
C ILE A 15 26.36 24.14 -2.78
N ALA A 16 26.63 23.05 -2.06
CA ALA A 16 27.88 22.33 -2.18
C ALA A 16 27.84 21.39 -3.39
N MET A 17 28.71 21.65 -4.36
CA MET A 17 28.85 20.88 -5.60
C MET A 17 30.03 19.92 -5.44
N VAL A 18 29.79 18.61 -5.41
CA VAL A 18 30.83 17.60 -5.18
C VAL A 18 31.06 16.75 -6.43
N GLY A 19 32.31 16.68 -6.89
CA GLY A 19 32.70 15.78 -8.00
C GLY A 19 32.38 16.28 -9.39
N PHE A 20 32.16 17.59 -9.56
CA PHE A 20 31.97 18.19 -10.87
C PHE A 20 33.32 18.64 -11.41
N GLU A 21 34.12 17.74 -11.97
CA GLU A 21 35.40 18.09 -12.62
C GLU A 21 35.19 18.48 -14.10
N ASN A 22 34.09 18.01 -14.71
CA ASN A 22 33.76 18.30 -16.09
C ASN A 22 33.31 19.76 -16.29
N TYR A 23 33.99 20.49 -17.17
CA TYR A 23 33.68 21.88 -17.51
C TYR A 23 32.22 22.06 -17.96
N THR A 24 31.69 21.14 -18.78
CA THR A 24 30.31 21.23 -19.30
C THR A 24 29.26 21.20 -18.19
N GLU A 25 29.48 20.37 -17.16
CA GLU A 25 28.55 20.26 -16.03
C GLU A 25 28.63 21.50 -15.13
N ARG A 26 29.83 22.04 -14.89
CA ARG A 26 30.01 23.30 -14.16
C ARG A 26 29.29 24.46 -14.85
N THR A 27 29.52 24.63 -16.16
CA THR A 27 28.87 25.69 -16.94
C THR A 27 27.35 25.55 -16.93
N PHE A 28 26.82 24.32 -16.96
CA PHE A 28 25.39 24.08 -16.84
C PHE A 28 24.83 24.60 -15.50
N PHE A 29 25.44 24.23 -14.37
CA PHE A 29 24.96 24.68 -13.05
C PHE A 29 25.18 26.18 -12.82
N GLU A 30 26.27 26.75 -13.34
CA GLU A 30 26.51 28.20 -13.30
C GLU A 30 25.49 28.99 -14.12
N SER A 31 24.92 28.39 -15.17
CA SER A 31 23.83 29.00 -15.95
C SER A 31 22.47 28.94 -15.26
N CYS A 32 22.32 28.14 -14.21
CA CYS A 32 21.08 27.99 -13.47
C CYS A 32 20.90 29.13 -12.46
N ASN A 33 19.67 29.62 -12.31
CA ASN A 33 19.30 30.61 -11.31
C ASN A 33 18.75 29.94 -10.04
N PHE A 34 19.57 29.92 -8.99
CA PHE A 34 19.19 29.41 -7.66
C PHE A 34 18.80 30.52 -6.67
N GLU A 35 18.19 31.60 -7.16
CA GLU A 35 17.62 32.68 -6.33
C GLU A 35 18.60 33.29 -5.31
N GLY A 36 19.85 33.51 -5.73
CA GLY A 36 20.89 34.13 -4.91
C GLY A 36 21.68 33.15 -4.02
N LEU A 37 21.44 31.84 -4.12
CA LEU A 37 22.32 30.82 -3.53
C LEU A 37 23.66 30.76 -4.24
N ARG A 38 24.75 30.57 -3.48
CA ARG A 38 26.10 30.49 -4.03
C ARG A 38 26.50 29.03 -4.29
N LEU A 39 27.04 28.76 -5.47
CA LEU A 39 27.65 27.47 -5.78
C LEU A 39 29.10 27.44 -5.28
N VAL A 40 29.46 26.40 -4.54
CA VAL A 40 30.85 26.14 -4.11
C VAL A 40 31.23 24.72 -4.51
N TYR A 41 32.33 24.59 -5.25
CA TYR A 41 32.79 23.32 -5.81
C TYR A 41 33.85 22.66 -4.94
N PHE A 42 33.69 21.36 -4.74
CA PHE A 42 34.58 20.48 -4.00
C PHE A 42 34.93 19.28 -4.87
N ASP A 43 36.22 18.94 -4.91
CA ASP A 43 36.69 17.81 -5.73
C ASP A 43 36.15 16.47 -5.21
N ASN A 44 36.03 16.32 -3.90
CA ASN A 44 35.49 15.13 -3.26
C ASN A 44 34.81 15.49 -1.93
N GLY A 45 34.10 14.50 -1.37
CA GLY A 45 33.36 14.66 -0.13
C GLY A 45 34.22 14.83 1.12
N LEU A 46 35.49 14.40 1.10
CA LEU A 46 36.40 14.64 2.22
C LEU A 46 36.73 16.14 2.35
N LYS A 47 37.00 16.82 1.22
CA LYS A 47 37.21 18.28 1.20
C LYS A 47 35.96 19.04 1.64
N LEU A 48 34.77 18.58 1.25
CA LEU A 48 33.51 19.15 1.73
C LEU A 48 33.39 19.02 3.25
N SER A 49 33.58 17.81 3.78
CA SER A 49 33.50 17.54 5.22
C SER A 49 34.50 18.40 6.01
N GLN A 50 35.75 18.47 5.55
CA GLN A 50 36.78 19.29 6.17
C GLN A 50 36.43 20.78 6.16
N ALA A 51 36.04 21.32 4.99
CA ALA A 51 35.65 22.72 4.86
C ALA A 51 34.44 23.07 5.73
N TRP A 52 33.46 22.15 5.85
CA TRP A 52 32.32 22.36 6.73
C TRP A 52 32.72 22.37 8.21
N THR A 53 33.59 21.45 8.64
CA THR A 53 34.06 21.37 10.04
C THR A 53 34.95 22.56 10.42
N GLU A 54 35.81 23.04 9.52
CA GLU A 54 36.77 24.11 9.80
C GLU A 54 36.19 25.51 9.60
N GLN A 55 35.40 25.71 8.54
CA GLN A 55 34.91 27.04 8.12
C GLN A 55 33.44 27.27 8.47
N HIS A 56 32.75 26.28 9.05
CA HIS A 56 31.34 26.34 9.43
C HIS A 56 30.42 26.86 8.31
N LEU A 57 30.68 26.40 7.08
CA LEU A 57 29.93 26.82 5.90
C LEU A 57 28.42 26.56 6.08
N LYS A 58 27.60 27.57 5.76
CA LYS A 58 26.13 27.46 5.75
C LYS A 58 25.65 26.74 4.49
N ILE A 59 25.87 25.42 4.46
CA ILE A 59 25.41 24.56 3.37
C ILE A 59 23.89 24.37 3.50
N VAL A 60 23.17 24.66 2.43
CA VAL A 60 21.70 24.50 2.35
C VAL A 60 21.25 23.38 1.41
N ALA A 61 22.14 22.91 0.53
CA ALA A 61 21.94 21.75 -0.31
C ALA A 61 23.28 21.15 -0.73
N ILE A 62 23.28 19.85 -1.03
CA ILE A 62 24.44 19.15 -1.57
C ILE A 62 24.06 18.50 -2.88
N ILE A 63 24.84 18.74 -3.92
CA ILE A 63 24.70 18.09 -5.21
C ILE A 63 25.99 17.31 -5.43
N SER A 64 25.87 16.00 -5.58
CA SER A 64 27.02 15.14 -5.82
C SER A 64 26.91 14.45 -7.17
N ASN A 65 27.99 14.50 -7.95
CA ASN A 65 28.15 13.59 -9.07
C ASN A 65 28.41 12.16 -8.53
N SER A 66 27.76 11.17 -9.13
CA SER A 66 27.83 9.76 -8.75
C SER A 66 29.00 9.00 -9.38
N GLU A 67 29.77 9.62 -10.27
CA GLU A 67 30.87 8.95 -11.00
C GLU A 67 32.19 8.86 -10.21
N ILE A 68 32.29 9.49 -9.05
CA ILE A 68 33.51 9.42 -8.24
C ILE A 68 33.61 8.03 -7.59
N LEU A 69 34.63 7.25 -7.97
CA LEU A 69 34.93 5.91 -7.44
C LEU A 69 35.39 5.88 -5.96
N SER A 70 35.42 7.01 -5.25
CA SER A 70 35.68 7.07 -3.81
C SER A 70 35.31 8.43 -3.20
N ASN A 71 34.67 8.42 -2.02
CA ASN A 71 34.33 9.61 -1.19
C ASN A 71 33.35 10.63 -1.80
N GLY A 72 32.51 10.22 -2.76
CA GLY A 72 31.40 11.00 -3.31
C GLY A 72 30.08 10.21 -3.29
N GLY A 73 29.02 10.77 -3.85
CA GLY A 73 27.76 10.06 -4.08
C GLY A 73 27.10 9.53 -2.81
N LEU A 74 26.74 8.23 -2.80
CA LEU A 74 26.04 7.59 -1.68
C LEU A 74 26.89 7.51 -0.41
N THR A 75 28.19 7.19 -0.54
CA THR A 75 29.11 7.05 0.61
C THR A 75 29.36 8.36 1.33
N LEU A 76 29.19 9.49 0.62
CA LEU A 76 29.29 10.81 1.23
C LEU A 76 28.19 11.05 2.27
N ILE A 77 26.97 10.58 2.02
CA ILE A 77 25.86 10.78 2.97
C ILE A 77 26.17 10.15 4.33
N GLU A 78 26.74 8.95 4.34
CA GLU A 78 27.16 8.28 5.58
C GLU A 78 28.28 9.06 6.28
N THR A 79 29.24 9.57 5.51
CA THR A 79 30.33 10.40 6.04
C THR A 79 29.79 11.67 6.71
N LEU A 80 28.84 12.36 6.06
CA LEU A 80 28.23 13.58 6.58
C LEU A 80 27.37 13.32 7.83
N LYS A 81 26.68 12.17 7.87
CA LYS A 81 25.95 11.72 9.07
C LYS A 81 26.91 11.46 10.23
N ASN A 82 28.06 10.83 9.97
CA ASN A 82 29.04 10.51 11.01
C ASN A 82 29.65 11.76 11.65
N ILE A 83 29.86 12.83 10.87
CA ILE A 83 30.33 14.13 11.39
C ILE A 83 29.20 15.01 11.95
N GLN A 84 27.98 14.46 12.10
CA GLN A 84 26.80 15.15 12.64
C GLN A 84 26.42 16.43 11.90
N MET A 85 26.65 16.47 10.58
CA MET A 85 26.20 17.58 9.76
C MET A 85 24.66 17.67 9.77
N PRO A 86 24.06 18.87 9.89
CA PRO A 86 22.63 19.05 9.76
C PRO A 86 22.10 18.43 8.46
N SER A 87 20.95 17.77 8.56
CA SER A 87 20.30 17.19 7.39
C SER A 87 19.91 18.31 6.42
N VAL A 88 20.41 18.22 5.19
CA VAL A 88 20.13 19.13 4.08
C VAL A 88 19.71 18.30 2.86
N PRO A 89 18.93 18.87 1.92
CA PRO A 89 18.56 18.14 0.71
C PRO A 89 19.81 17.71 -0.07
N PHE A 90 19.85 16.43 -0.41
CA PHE A 90 20.97 15.79 -1.09
C PHE A 90 20.53 15.30 -2.46
N PHE A 91 21.23 15.72 -3.50
CA PHE A 91 20.93 15.41 -4.89
C PHE A 91 22.04 14.58 -5.52
N LEU A 92 21.67 13.57 -6.31
CA LEU A 92 22.62 12.85 -7.14
C LEU A 92 22.50 13.24 -8.60
N VAL A 93 23.65 13.39 -9.27
CA VAL A 93 23.73 13.49 -10.73
C VAL A 93 24.31 12.19 -11.29
N VAL A 94 23.60 11.57 -12.23
CA VAL A 94 23.94 10.24 -12.77
C VAL A 94 23.85 10.24 -14.31
N LYS A 95 24.73 9.49 -14.99
CA LYS A 95 24.53 9.16 -16.42
C LYS A 95 23.51 8.05 -16.62
N TYR A 96 23.57 7.02 -15.77
CA TYR A 96 22.70 5.85 -15.82
C TYR A 96 21.89 5.70 -14.54
N PHE A 97 20.59 5.47 -14.69
CA PHE A 97 19.67 5.25 -13.57
C PHE A 97 19.01 3.88 -13.71
N ASN A 98 19.31 2.97 -12.78
CA ASN A 98 18.80 1.60 -12.78
C ASN A 98 17.98 1.31 -11.50
N PRO A 99 17.19 0.21 -11.45
CA PRO A 99 16.35 -0.11 -10.29
C PRO A 99 17.13 -0.27 -8.98
N ASN A 100 18.35 -0.80 -9.03
CA ASN A 100 19.18 -0.98 -7.84
C ASN A 100 19.61 0.37 -7.26
N LEU A 101 20.03 1.31 -8.12
CA LEU A 101 20.39 2.67 -7.71
C LEU A 101 19.18 3.41 -7.15
N ARG A 102 17.97 3.17 -7.68
CA ARG A 102 16.74 3.74 -7.10
C ARG A 102 16.53 3.28 -5.66
N ILE A 103 16.67 1.99 -5.39
CA ILE A 103 16.53 1.43 -4.03
C ILE A 103 17.59 2.03 -3.11
N LEU A 104 18.86 2.00 -3.53
CA LEU A 104 19.96 2.56 -2.74
C LEU A 104 19.78 4.05 -2.45
N ALA A 105 19.35 4.83 -3.43
CA ALA A 105 19.12 6.26 -3.26
C ALA A 105 18.01 6.56 -2.26
N LEU A 106 16.89 5.83 -2.35
CA LEU A 106 15.77 5.96 -1.41
C LEU A 106 16.18 5.56 0.01
N THR A 107 16.90 4.45 0.16
CA THR A 107 17.36 3.97 1.47
C THR A 107 18.38 4.92 2.10
N ALA A 108 19.26 5.54 1.31
CA ALA A 108 20.24 6.50 1.81
C ALA A 108 19.61 7.83 2.27
N GLY A 109 18.42 8.15 1.77
CA GLY A 109 17.71 9.40 2.05
C GLY A 109 18.02 10.52 1.04
N ILE A 110 18.30 10.17 -0.21
CA ILE A 110 18.50 11.15 -1.29
C ILE A 110 17.19 11.82 -1.64
N SER A 111 17.23 13.15 -1.73
CA SER A 111 16.07 13.99 -2.02
C SER A 111 15.59 13.81 -3.44
N ASP A 112 16.52 13.79 -4.41
CA ASP A 112 16.20 13.55 -5.81
C ASP A 112 17.44 13.15 -6.64
N VAL A 113 17.21 12.58 -7.81
CA VAL A 113 18.26 12.13 -8.74
C VAL A 113 18.06 12.78 -10.12
N PHE A 114 19.06 13.52 -10.57
CA PHE A 114 19.10 14.14 -11.89
C PHE A 114 19.89 13.26 -12.87
N ARG A 115 19.26 12.95 -14.01
CA ARG A 115 19.89 12.18 -15.08
C ARG A 115 20.45 13.13 -16.14
N LEU A 116 21.65 12.87 -16.63
CA LEU A 116 22.24 13.57 -17.76
C LEU A 116 21.63 13.09 -19.11
N PRO A 117 21.38 13.99 -20.08
CA PRO A 117 21.50 15.45 -19.98
C PRO A 117 20.37 16.06 -19.15
N MET A 118 20.70 17.06 -18.33
CA MET A 118 19.75 17.72 -17.43
C MET A 118 19.03 18.87 -18.14
N GLN A 119 17.79 19.16 -17.71
CA GLN A 119 17.02 20.33 -18.15
C GLN A 119 17.10 21.41 -17.06
N THR A 120 17.49 22.63 -17.43
CA THR A 120 17.70 23.76 -16.52
C THR A 120 16.47 24.03 -15.65
N GLU A 121 15.30 24.19 -16.26
CA GLU A 121 14.06 24.50 -15.54
C GLU A 121 13.71 23.44 -14.48
N ARG A 122 13.98 22.16 -14.78
CA ARG A 122 13.70 21.06 -13.84
C ARG A 122 14.66 21.08 -12.66
N VAL A 123 15.93 21.36 -12.90
CA VAL A 123 16.97 21.43 -11.87
C VAL A 123 16.71 22.61 -10.94
N GLU A 124 16.48 23.80 -11.49
CA GLU A 124 16.17 25.02 -10.73
C GLU A 124 14.93 24.83 -9.87
N LYS A 125 13.79 24.43 -10.46
CA LYS A 125 12.54 24.26 -9.73
C LYS A 125 12.67 23.26 -8.58
N ARG A 126 13.31 22.11 -8.83
CA ARG A 126 13.42 21.05 -7.82
C ARG A 126 14.36 21.43 -6.69
N ILE A 127 15.56 21.91 -6.98
CA ILE A 127 16.53 22.29 -5.94
C ILE A 127 15.95 23.42 -5.10
N THR A 128 15.42 24.47 -5.73
CA THR A 128 14.83 25.62 -5.03
C THR A 128 13.61 25.20 -4.20
N PHE A 129 12.76 24.30 -4.71
CA PHE A 129 11.64 23.75 -3.96
C PHE A 129 12.10 23.03 -2.69
N PHE A 130 13.06 22.12 -2.80
CA PHE A 130 13.56 21.36 -1.65
C PHE A 130 14.25 22.27 -0.63
N VAL A 131 15.11 23.18 -1.07
CA VAL A 131 15.80 24.12 -0.16
C VAL A 131 14.79 24.98 0.60
N LYS A 132 13.76 25.52 -0.06
CA LYS A 132 12.72 26.34 0.59
C LYS A 132 11.83 25.56 1.56
N ASN A 133 11.53 24.29 1.25
CA ASN A 133 10.55 23.50 1.99
C ASN A 133 11.18 22.41 2.87
N TRP A 134 12.50 22.38 3.01
CA TRP A 134 13.21 21.26 3.64
C TRP A 134 12.76 20.96 5.06
N ASP A 135 12.59 21.99 5.89
CA ASP A 135 12.14 21.82 7.27
C ASP A 135 10.73 21.23 7.36
N ALA A 136 9.84 21.63 6.45
CA ALA A 136 8.47 21.10 6.39
C ALA A 136 8.46 19.65 5.90
N LEU A 137 9.28 19.34 4.89
CA LEU A 137 9.43 17.99 4.34
C LEU A 137 10.02 17.04 5.40
N THR A 138 11.04 17.47 6.13
CA THR A 138 11.69 16.62 7.15
C THR A 138 10.86 16.47 8.43
N LYS A 139 10.08 17.50 8.84
CA LYS A 139 9.14 17.38 9.98
C LYS A 139 7.93 16.50 9.66
N SER A 140 7.39 16.59 8.44
CA SER A 140 6.25 15.76 7.99
C SER A 140 6.63 14.29 7.79
N LEU A 141 7.93 13.98 7.64
CA LEU A 141 8.47 12.61 7.59
C LEU A 141 8.56 11.91 8.95
N SER A 142 8.01 12.48 10.03
CA SER A 142 7.67 11.72 11.24
C SER A 142 6.46 10.80 10.97
N ILE A 143 6.59 9.92 9.99
CA ILE A 143 5.70 8.79 9.78
C ILE A 143 5.69 8.04 11.11
N ARG A 144 4.57 8.06 11.85
CA ARG A 144 4.38 7.17 12.98
C ARG A 144 4.48 5.75 12.43
N PRO A 145 5.58 5.02 12.66
CA PRO A 145 5.70 3.68 12.14
C PRO A 145 4.88 2.81 13.09
N ASN A 146 3.67 2.45 12.65
CA ASN A 146 2.94 1.22 12.97
C ASN A 146 1.44 1.46 12.77
N VAL A 147 1.01 1.51 11.50
CA VAL A 147 -0.41 1.28 11.21
C VAL A 147 -0.75 -0.18 11.53
N ILE A 148 0.20 -1.11 11.27
CA ILE A 148 0.06 -2.53 11.60
C ILE A 148 0.28 -2.71 13.11
N ARG A 149 -0.80 -2.96 13.84
CA ARG A 149 -0.72 -3.32 15.26
C ARG A 149 -0.50 -4.82 15.40
N PRO A 150 0.58 -5.27 16.06
CA PRO A 150 0.76 -6.69 16.32
C PRO A 150 -0.40 -7.21 17.17
N ILE A 151 -0.79 -8.47 16.93
CA ILE A 151 -1.81 -9.14 17.73
C ILE A 151 -1.28 -9.25 19.17
N GLY A 152 -1.99 -8.65 20.12
CA GLY A 152 -1.63 -8.75 21.54
C GLY A 152 -1.69 -10.19 22.05
N LEU A 153 -0.87 -10.51 23.05
CA LEU A 153 -0.73 -11.86 23.59
C LEU A 153 -2.07 -12.47 24.05
N ALA A 154 -2.92 -11.69 24.73
CA ALA A 154 -4.23 -12.15 25.19
C ALA A 154 -5.14 -12.57 24.03
N LYS A 155 -5.21 -11.74 22.97
CA LYS A 155 -5.96 -12.06 21.75
C LYS A 155 -5.40 -13.31 21.09
N ARG A 156 -4.08 -13.42 20.99
CA ARG A 156 -3.43 -14.58 20.37
C ARG A 156 -3.69 -15.88 21.13
N ALA A 157 -3.62 -15.84 22.46
CA ALA A 157 -3.92 -16.99 23.31
C ALA A 157 -5.37 -17.42 23.15
N PHE A 158 -6.31 -16.47 23.13
CA PHE A 158 -7.73 -16.74 22.86
C PHE A 158 -7.93 -17.37 21.48
N ASP A 159 -7.32 -16.83 20.42
CA ASP A 159 -7.44 -17.35 19.06
C ASP A 159 -6.98 -18.81 18.96
N ILE A 160 -5.82 -19.14 19.54
CA ILE A 160 -5.29 -20.51 19.55
C ILE A 160 -6.20 -21.43 20.36
N PHE A 161 -6.61 -21.03 21.56
CA PHE A 161 -7.47 -21.83 22.43
C PHE A 161 -8.81 -22.13 21.76
N PHE A 162 -9.47 -21.10 21.21
CA PHE A 162 -10.76 -21.23 20.55
C PHE A 162 -10.66 -22.09 19.30
N ALA A 163 -9.67 -21.83 18.42
CA ALA A 163 -9.50 -22.60 17.20
C ALA A 163 -9.14 -24.07 17.46
N SER A 164 -8.28 -24.34 18.45
CA SER A 164 -7.89 -25.70 18.81
C SER A 164 -9.07 -26.48 19.40
N SER A 165 -9.81 -25.85 20.32
CA SER A 165 -11.00 -26.46 20.92
C SER A 165 -12.08 -26.75 19.86
N ALA A 166 -12.33 -25.80 18.96
CA ALA A 166 -13.28 -25.97 17.86
C ALA A 166 -12.86 -27.10 16.92
N LEU A 167 -11.58 -27.19 16.54
CA LEU A 167 -11.10 -28.28 15.68
C LEU A 167 -11.24 -29.66 16.33
N ILE A 168 -10.97 -29.78 17.64
CA ILE A 168 -11.12 -31.05 18.36
C ILE A 168 -12.60 -31.46 18.41
N ILE A 169 -13.48 -30.53 18.77
CA ILE A 169 -14.93 -30.79 18.87
C ILE A 169 -15.52 -31.13 17.49
N LEU A 170 -15.09 -30.42 16.44
CA LEU A 170 -15.60 -30.61 15.09
C LEU A 170 -14.88 -31.74 14.33
N PHE A 171 -13.83 -32.34 14.89
CA PHE A 171 -13.01 -33.35 14.21
C PHE A 171 -13.83 -34.50 13.60
N PRO A 172 -14.81 -35.11 14.31
CA PRO A 172 -15.63 -36.18 13.73
C PRO A 172 -16.42 -35.71 12.50
N LEU A 173 -16.98 -34.49 12.55
CA LEU A 173 -17.70 -33.89 11.43
C LEU A 173 -16.77 -33.63 10.24
N LEU A 174 -15.59 -33.06 10.50
CA LEU A 174 -14.58 -32.79 9.48
C LEU A 174 -14.15 -34.08 8.77
N LEU A 175 -14.02 -35.18 9.51
CA LEU A 175 -13.67 -36.48 8.94
C LEU A 175 -14.79 -37.03 8.04
N ILE A 176 -16.05 -36.97 8.48
CA ILE A 176 -17.21 -37.40 7.68
C ILE A 176 -17.30 -36.60 6.38
N VAL A 177 -17.11 -35.28 6.46
CA VAL A 177 -17.14 -34.39 5.29
C VAL A 177 -15.96 -34.66 4.36
N ALA A 178 -14.77 -34.89 4.91
CA ALA A 178 -13.60 -35.27 4.13
C ALA A 178 -13.83 -36.56 3.33
N LEU A 179 -14.42 -37.58 3.97
CA LEU A 179 -14.80 -38.84 3.31
C LEU A 179 -15.86 -38.61 2.24
N ALA A 180 -16.89 -37.80 2.51
CA ALA A 180 -17.94 -37.49 1.53
C ALA A 180 -17.37 -36.81 0.27
N ILE A 181 -16.47 -35.83 0.44
CA ILE A 181 -15.78 -35.14 -0.68
C ILE A 181 -14.93 -36.12 -1.48
N TRP A 182 -14.20 -37.00 -0.79
CA TRP A 182 -13.31 -37.97 -1.42
C TRP A 182 -14.08 -39.04 -2.21
N MET A 183 -15.22 -39.49 -1.69
CA MET A 183 -16.10 -40.46 -2.37
C MET A 183 -16.77 -39.86 -3.61
N GLU A 184 -17.21 -38.59 -3.55
CA GLU A 184 -17.87 -37.94 -4.70
C GLU A 184 -16.88 -37.58 -5.82
N SER A 185 -15.66 -37.15 -5.47
CA SER A 185 -14.66 -36.71 -6.44
C SER A 185 -13.27 -37.16 -6.00
N LYS A 186 -12.63 -38.07 -6.75
CA LYS A 186 -11.28 -38.55 -6.42
C LYS A 186 -10.28 -37.40 -6.47
N GLY A 187 -9.43 -37.26 -5.45
CA GLY A 187 -8.36 -36.26 -5.37
C GLY A 187 -8.23 -35.59 -3.99
N PRO A 188 -7.51 -34.47 -3.88
CA PRO A 188 -7.26 -33.81 -2.60
C PRO A 188 -8.54 -33.22 -2.00
N VAL A 189 -8.82 -33.56 -0.74
CA VAL A 189 -9.98 -33.08 0.02
C VAL A 189 -9.87 -31.59 0.34
N PHE A 190 -8.66 -31.11 0.59
CA PHE A 190 -8.39 -29.71 0.90
C PHE A 190 -7.97 -28.95 -0.35
N TYR A 191 -8.44 -27.71 -0.44
CA TYR A 191 -8.05 -26.73 -1.43
C TYR A 191 -7.48 -25.50 -0.71
N TYR A 192 -6.54 -24.78 -1.35
CA TYR A 192 -6.09 -23.49 -0.85
C TYR A 192 -6.13 -22.43 -1.93
N SER A 193 -6.42 -21.19 -1.53
CA SER A 193 -6.29 -20.01 -2.37
C SER A 193 -5.29 -19.03 -1.76
N LEU A 194 -4.61 -18.23 -2.58
CA LEU A 194 -3.75 -17.17 -2.06
C LEU A 194 -4.60 -15.96 -1.68
N ARG A 195 -4.38 -15.44 -0.47
CA ARG A 195 -5.09 -14.26 0.05
C ARG A 195 -4.11 -13.27 0.65
N ALA A 196 -4.43 -11.98 0.51
CA ALA A 196 -3.77 -10.89 1.19
C ALA A 196 -4.39 -10.72 2.59
N GLY A 197 -3.55 -10.81 3.61
CA GLY A 197 -3.90 -10.61 5.01
C GLY A 197 -3.27 -9.34 5.59
N THR A 198 -2.92 -9.41 6.86
CA THR A 198 -2.34 -8.29 7.62
C THR A 198 -1.04 -7.80 7.00
N GLY A 199 -0.90 -6.48 6.89
CA GLY A 199 0.24 -5.83 6.24
C GLY A 199 0.39 -6.20 4.77
N PHE A 200 -0.70 -6.61 4.10
CA PHE A 200 -0.67 -7.12 2.72
C PHE A 200 0.14 -8.43 2.57
N LYS A 201 0.44 -9.12 3.67
CA LYS A 201 1.16 -10.40 3.64
C LYS A 201 0.29 -11.48 3.00
N VAL A 202 0.83 -12.13 1.98
CA VAL A 202 0.14 -13.22 1.27
C VAL A 202 0.29 -14.54 2.03
N PHE A 203 -0.80 -15.29 2.16
CA PHE A 203 -0.80 -16.61 2.79
C PHE A 203 -1.74 -17.60 2.09
N LYS A 204 -1.57 -18.90 2.40
CA LYS A 204 -2.41 -19.98 1.91
C LYS A 204 -3.69 -20.06 2.74
N PHE A 205 -4.83 -19.73 2.15
CA PHE A 205 -6.14 -19.78 2.78
C PHE A 205 -6.82 -21.12 2.52
N TYR A 206 -6.92 -21.96 3.55
CA TYR A 206 -7.39 -23.34 3.43
C TYR A 206 -8.91 -23.46 3.46
N LYS A 207 -9.45 -24.35 2.64
CA LYS A 207 -10.86 -24.73 2.61
C LYS A 207 -11.02 -26.20 2.27
N PHE A 208 -12.20 -26.74 2.51
CA PHE A 208 -12.60 -27.97 1.83
C PHE A 208 -12.85 -27.70 0.36
N ARG A 209 -12.45 -28.66 -0.47
CA ARG A 209 -12.71 -28.62 -1.90
C ARG A 209 -14.20 -28.84 -2.15
N SER A 210 -14.87 -27.81 -2.65
CA SER A 210 -16.29 -27.85 -3.02
C SER A 210 -16.52 -28.02 -4.53
N MET A 211 -15.47 -27.93 -5.34
CA MET A 211 -15.53 -28.04 -6.80
C MET A 211 -14.85 -29.32 -7.31
N TYR A 212 -15.19 -29.75 -8.53
CA TYR A 212 -14.48 -30.84 -9.22
C TYR A 212 -13.00 -30.48 -9.47
N VAL A 213 -12.13 -31.49 -9.59
CA VAL A 213 -10.67 -31.28 -9.77
C VAL A 213 -10.33 -30.48 -11.03
N ASP A 214 -11.13 -30.60 -12.10
CA ASP A 214 -10.94 -29.89 -13.36
C ASP A 214 -11.74 -28.56 -13.46
N ALA A 215 -12.29 -28.06 -12.36
CA ALA A 215 -13.09 -26.84 -12.33
C ALA A 215 -12.34 -25.61 -12.85
N ASP A 216 -11.03 -25.54 -12.63
CA ASP A 216 -10.20 -24.40 -13.03
C ASP A 216 -10.08 -24.24 -14.55
N LYS A 217 -10.18 -25.35 -15.31
CA LYS A 217 -10.15 -25.32 -16.78
C LYS A 217 -11.37 -24.60 -17.37
N LYS A 218 -12.48 -24.55 -16.62
CA LYS A 218 -13.75 -23.94 -17.03
C LYS A 218 -13.90 -22.48 -16.59
N VAL A 219 -12.91 -21.89 -15.91
CA VAL A 219 -13.00 -20.50 -15.38
C VAL A 219 -13.19 -19.50 -16.52
N LYS A 220 -12.40 -19.61 -17.60
CA LYS A 220 -12.43 -18.67 -18.73
C LYS A 220 -13.80 -18.60 -19.40
N ASP A 221 -14.47 -19.75 -19.50
CA ASP A 221 -15.78 -19.86 -20.13
C ASP A 221 -16.90 -19.26 -19.28
N LEU A 222 -16.69 -19.05 -17.98
CA LEU A 222 -17.72 -18.63 -17.02
C LEU A 222 -17.55 -17.19 -16.53
N ILE A 223 -16.55 -16.44 -17.02
CA ILE A 223 -16.30 -15.03 -16.62
C ILE A 223 -17.55 -14.17 -16.86
N HIS A 224 -18.30 -14.45 -17.93
CA HIS A 224 -19.52 -13.72 -18.30
C HIS A 224 -20.69 -13.88 -17.32
N LEU A 225 -20.60 -14.80 -16.35
CA LEU A 225 -21.65 -15.07 -15.35
C LEU A 225 -21.43 -14.33 -14.01
N ASN A 226 -20.47 -13.40 -13.97
CA ASN A 226 -20.18 -12.64 -12.76
C ASN A 226 -21.36 -11.75 -12.36
N GLN A 227 -21.90 -11.98 -11.16
CA GLN A 227 -23.07 -11.29 -10.62
C GLN A 227 -22.84 -9.79 -10.44
N TYR A 228 -21.62 -9.39 -10.07
CA TYR A 228 -21.27 -7.99 -9.80
C TYR A 228 -21.04 -7.14 -11.06
N ASP A 229 -21.01 -7.77 -12.24
CA ASP A 229 -20.94 -7.04 -13.53
C ASP A 229 -22.34 -6.68 -14.06
N ILE A 230 -23.41 -7.29 -13.51
CA ILE A 230 -24.79 -7.03 -13.91
C ILE A 230 -25.26 -5.66 -13.41
N ASP A 231 -24.89 -5.27 -12.19
CA ASP A 231 -25.29 -3.99 -11.57
C ASP A 231 -24.69 -2.76 -12.28
N LYS A 232 -23.69 -2.93 -13.15
CA LYS A 232 -23.11 -1.84 -13.95
C LYS A 232 -23.87 -1.53 -15.24
N LYS A 233 -24.84 -2.37 -15.66
CA LYS A 233 -25.57 -2.14 -16.92
C LYS A 233 -26.58 -0.97 -16.85
N GLU A 234 -26.91 -0.45 -15.66
CA GLU A 234 -27.85 0.67 -15.54
C GLU A 234 -27.22 2.06 -15.49
N GLN A 235 -25.90 2.19 -15.33
CA GLN A 235 -25.23 3.49 -15.43
C GLN A 235 -24.69 3.71 -16.84
N LYS A 236 -25.59 4.20 -17.70
CA LYS A 236 -25.36 4.62 -19.08
C LYS A 236 -24.14 5.52 -19.22
N THR A 237 -23.29 5.10 -20.16
CA THR A 237 -22.47 5.86 -21.10
C THR A 237 -22.79 7.36 -21.16
N THR A 238 -21.98 8.18 -20.50
CA THR A 238 -21.73 9.55 -20.93
C THR A 238 -20.37 9.56 -21.64
N THR A 239 -20.41 9.95 -22.91
CA THR A 239 -19.23 10.27 -23.72
C THR A 239 -18.40 11.37 -23.03
N PRO A 240 -17.06 11.27 -23.00
CA PRO A 240 -16.21 12.23 -22.29
C PRO A 240 -16.04 13.50 -23.15
N ASP A 241 -17.01 14.41 -23.08
CA ASP A 241 -16.86 15.79 -23.57
C ASP A 241 -16.55 16.79 -22.43
N SER A 242 -16.35 16.32 -21.20
CA SER A 242 -15.90 17.15 -20.08
C SER A 242 -14.42 16.90 -19.76
N VAL A 243 -13.58 17.92 -19.96
CA VAL A 243 -12.12 17.89 -19.72
C VAL A 243 -11.75 17.74 -18.23
N LEU A 244 -12.71 17.82 -17.30
CA LEU A 244 -12.49 17.71 -15.85
C LEU A 244 -13.64 16.96 -15.17
N CYS A 245 -13.31 16.11 -14.19
CA CYS A 245 -14.29 15.45 -13.32
C CYS A 245 -15.06 16.45 -12.44
N GLN A 246 -16.20 16.02 -11.90
CA GLN A 246 -17.09 16.85 -11.07
C GLN A 246 -16.41 17.41 -9.81
N ASP A 247 -15.44 16.69 -9.25
CA ASP A 247 -14.63 17.14 -8.11
C ASP A 247 -13.59 18.20 -8.49
N CYS A 248 -13.08 18.17 -9.73
CA CYS A 248 -12.04 19.09 -10.21
C CYS A 248 -12.62 20.32 -10.94
N LEU A 249 -13.90 20.28 -11.31
CA LEU A 249 -14.62 21.38 -11.95
C LEU A 249 -14.50 22.71 -11.19
N PRO A 250 -14.69 22.76 -9.85
CA PRO A 250 -14.58 24.00 -9.07
C PRO A 250 -13.18 24.62 -9.11
N ALA A 251 -12.15 23.79 -9.31
CA ALA A 251 -10.76 24.22 -9.28
C ALA A 251 -10.21 24.60 -10.66
N GLY A 252 -10.96 24.39 -11.73
CA GLY A 252 -10.57 24.72 -13.12
C GLY A 252 -9.35 23.94 -13.65
N LYS A 253 -8.80 22.99 -12.87
CA LYS A 253 -7.70 22.11 -13.24
C LYS A 253 -7.80 20.80 -12.46
N CYS A 254 -7.28 19.72 -13.04
CA CYS A 254 -7.18 18.42 -12.38
C CYS A 254 -6.33 18.56 -11.10
N GLN A 255 -6.90 18.21 -9.96
CA GLN A 255 -6.21 18.23 -8.65
C GLN A 255 -5.50 16.91 -8.34
N TYR A 256 -5.83 15.85 -9.07
CA TYR A 256 -5.34 14.48 -8.84
C TYR A 256 -4.81 13.86 -10.14
N PRO A 257 -3.77 14.43 -10.80
CA PRO A 257 -3.32 13.93 -12.08
C PRO A 257 -2.52 12.62 -11.93
N LEU A 258 -2.89 11.62 -12.72
CA LEU A 258 -2.16 10.38 -12.97
C LEU A 258 -1.51 10.47 -14.35
N TYR A 259 -0.23 10.09 -14.44
CA TYR A 259 0.52 10.09 -15.69
C TYR A 259 0.87 8.65 -16.08
N GLY A 260 0.41 8.21 -17.25
CA GLY A 260 0.68 6.88 -17.81
C GLY A 260 0.64 6.93 -19.33
N ASP A 261 1.61 6.29 -20.00
CA ASP A 261 1.69 6.18 -21.46
C ASP A 261 1.58 7.52 -22.22
N GLY A 262 2.15 8.58 -21.66
CA GLY A 262 2.15 9.92 -22.27
C GLY A 262 0.83 10.68 -22.16
N VAL A 263 -0.15 10.15 -21.41
CA VAL A 263 -1.47 10.76 -21.20
C VAL A 263 -1.64 11.13 -19.73
N GLN A 264 -2.28 12.29 -19.49
CA GLN A 264 -2.67 12.76 -18.16
C GLN A 264 -4.14 12.40 -17.92
N TRP A 265 -4.39 11.64 -16.86
CA TRP A 265 -5.72 11.22 -16.40
C TRP A 265 -6.01 11.85 -15.03
N CYS A 266 -7.27 12.03 -14.66
CA CYS A 266 -7.61 12.37 -13.27
C CYS A 266 -7.87 11.09 -12.47
N GLU A 267 -7.33 10.96 -11.26
CA GLU A 267 -7.65 9.86 -10.33
C GLU A 267 -9.15 9.77 -10.03
N LYS A 268 -9.86 10.89 -10.13
CA LYS A 268 -11.30 10.99 -9.91
C LYS A 268 -12.13 10.77 -11.18
N ASP A 269 -11.49 10.67 -12.35
CA ASP A 269 -12.20 10.31 -13.57
C ASP A 269 -12.41 8.80 -13.61
N GLY A 270 -13.66 8.39 -13.77
CA GLY A 270 -14.05 6.98 -13.87
C GLY A 270 -13.39 6.24 -15.05
N GLY A 271 -12.85 6.96 -16.04
CA GLY A 271 -12.29 6.41 -17.28
C GLY A 271 -11.06 5.51 -17.11
N TYR A 272 -10.15 5.80 -16.17
CA TYR A 272 -8.95 4.98 -15.96
C TYR A 272 -9.26 3.67 -15.20
N PHE A 273 -10.25 3.70 -14.30
CA PHE A 273 -10.74 2.50 -13.63
C PHE A 273 -11.78 1.73 -14.47
N ALA A 274 -12.37 2.37 -15.49
CA ALA A 274 -13.33 1.77 -16.40
C ALA A 274 -12.71 0.76 -17.39
N THR A 275 -11.44 0.91 -17.77
CA THR A 275 -10.82 -0.02 -18.74
C THR A 275 -10.42 -1.37 -18.13
N ASN A 276 -10.35 -1.48 -16.80
CA ASN A 276 -10.18 -2.74 -16.05
C ASN A 276 -11.44 -3.12 -15.25
N SER A 277 -12.62 -2.63 -15.66
CA SER A 277 -13.84 -2.65 -14.85
C SER A 277 -14.61 -3.96 -14.83
N GLY A 278 -13.93 -5.08 -14.61
CA GLY A 278 -14.57 -6.13 -13.82
C GLY A 278 -14.79 -5.60 -12.41
N SER A 279 -15.97 -5.85 -11.84
CA SER A 279 -16.19 -5.76 -10.39
C SER A 279 -14.99 -6.29 -9.59
N ALA A 280 -14.69 -5.67 -8.44
CA ALA A 280 -13.59 -6.13 -7.61
C ALA A 280 -13.85 -7.59 -7.20
N PHE A 281 -15.09 -7.89 -6.84
CA PHE A 281 -15.55 -9.20 -6.42
C PHE A 281 -16.02 -10.04 -7.60
N PHE A 282 -15.72 -11.34 -7.56
CA PHE A 282 -16.20 -12.31 -8.54
C PHE A 282 -17.13 -13.33 -7.88
N LYS A 283 -18.38 -13.43 -8.36
CA LYS A 283 -19.35 -14.41 -7.85
C LYS A 283 -20.26 -14.90 -8.98
N ILE A 284 -20.43 -16.22 -9.10
CA ILE A 284 -21.34 -16.84 -10.06
C ILE A 284 -22.54 -17.41 -9.28
N ALA A 285 -23.76 -17.14 -9.75
CA ALA A 285 -24.97 -17.79 -9.24
C ALA A 285 -25.01 -19.25 -9.73
N ASN A 286 -25.24 -20.21 -8.83
CA ASN A 286 -25.37 -21.64 -9.16
C ASN A 286 -24.24 -22.17 -10.07
N ASP A 287 -23.00 -22.01 -9.60
CA ASP A 287 -21.80 -22.37 -10.35
C ASP A 287 -21.79 -23.88 -10.70
N PRO A 288 -21.76 -24.25 -12.00
CA PRO A 288 -21.85 -25.64 -12.46
C PRO A 288 -20.61 -26.48 -12.10
N ARG A 289 -19.55 -25.86 -11.59
CA ARG A 289 -18.33 -26.53 -11.15
C ARG A 289 -18.44 -27.12 -9.75
N ILE A 290 -19.52 -26.80 -9.03
CA ILE A 290 -19.75 -27.24 -7.65
C ILE A 290 -20.29 -28.66 -7.64
N THR A 291 -19.76 -29.49 -6.75
CA THR A 291 -20.23 -30.87 -6.49
C THR A 291 -21.50 -30.86 -5.62
N ARG A 292 -22.23 -31.98 -5.49
CA ARG A 292 -23.43 -32.01 -4.64
C ARG A 292 -23.07 -31.86 -3.17
N VAL A 293 -22.03 -32.57 -2.71
CA VAL A 293 -21.47 -32.38 -1.35
C VAL A 293 -20.91 -30.97 -1.24
N GLY A 294 -20.23 -30.47 -2.28
CA GLY A 294 -19.71 -29.10 -2.37
C GLY A 294 -20.77 -28.02 -2.16
N ASN A 295 -21.95 -28.20 -2.73
CA ASN A 295 -23.07 -27.28 -2.58
C ASN A 295 -23.58 -27.29 -1.13
N PHE A 296 -23.71 -28.49 -0.53
CA PHE A 296 -24.11 -28.64 0.86
C PHE A 296 -23.12 -27.96 1.84
N ILE A 297 -21.83 -28.23 1.69
CA ILE A 297 -20.81 -27.67 2.60
C ILE A 297 -20.64 -26.15 2.45
N ARG A 298 -20.92 -25.58 1.27
CA ARG A 298 -20.95 -24.13 1.06
C ARG A 298 -22.16 -23.48 1.73
N ASN A 299 -23.34 -24.07 1.56
CA ASN A 299 -24.57 -23.53 2.16
C ASN A 299 -24.55 -23.60 3.70
N THR A 300 -23.81 -24.55 4.26
CA THR A 300 -23.61 -24.69 5.71
C THR A 300 -22.33 -24.02 6.21
N SER A 301 -21.53 -23.39 5.33
CA SER A 301 -20.21 -22.80 5.63
C SER A 301 -19.19 -23.77 6.24
N ILE A 302 -19.44 -25.08 6.14
CA ILE A 302 -18.54 -26.13 6.61
C ILE A 302 -17.24 -26.12 5.79
N ASP A 303 -17.28 -25.67 4.54
CA ASP A 303 -16.11 -25.57 3.66
C ASP A 303 -15.01 -24.65 4.21
N GLU A 304 -15.38 -23.72 5.10
CA GLU A 304 -14.49 -22.74 5.70
C GLU A 304 -13.85 -23.20 7.02
N LEU A 305 -14.30 -24.29 7.64
CA LEU A 305 -13.74 -24.79 8.90
C LEU A 305 -12.22 -25.08 8.88
N PRO A 306 -11.61 -25.53 7.77
CA PRO A 306 -10.15 -25.67 7.69
C PRO A 306 -9.36 -24.37 7.92
N GLN A 307 -10.00 -23.20 7.81
CA GLN A 307 -9.37 -21.91 8.14
C GLN A 307 -9.01 -21.79 9.63
N LEU A 308 -9.60 -22.58 10.53
CA LEU A 308 -9.17 -22.65 11.93
C LEU A 308 -7.69 -23.06 12.05
N TRP A 309 -7.18 -23.83 11.09
CA TRP A 309 -5.75 -24.12 11.00
C TRP A 309 -4.92 -22.87 10.67
N ASN A 310 -5.41 -21.97 9.81
CA ASN A 310 -4.77 -20.67 9.55
C ASN A 310 -4.70 -19.81 10.81
N VAL A 311 -5.72 -19.89 11.66
CA VAL A 311 -5.72 -19.22 12.97
C VAL A 311 -4.63 -19.82 13.86
N ILE A 312 -4.55 -21.14 14.02
CA ILE A 312 -3.50 -21.77 14.84
C ILE A 312 -2.09 -21.45 14.30
N LYS A 313 -1.90 -21.44 12.99
CA LYS A 313 -0.61 -21.08 12.35
C LYS A 313 -0.23 -19.60 12.54
N GLY A 314 -1.21 -18.73 12.77
CA GLY A 314 -1.00 -17.29 12.93
C GLY A 314 -1.08 -16.49 11.62
N ASP A 315 -1.60 -17.11 10.55
CA ASP A 315 -1.94 -16.38 9.33
C ASP A 315 -3.23 -15.55 9.50
N MET A 316 -4.11 -15.97 10.42
CA MET A 316 -5.41 -15.36 10.71
C MET A 316 -5.68 -15.30 12.23
N SER A 317 -6.77 -14.62 12.57
CA SER A 317 -7.36 -14.48 13.90
C SER A 317 -8.85 -14.88 13.85
N ILE A 318 -9.48 -15.15 14.99
CA ILE A 318 -10.92 -15.44 15.02
C ILE A 318 -11.71 -14.21 14.58
N VAL A 319 -11.37 -13.04 15.14
CA VAL A 319 -11.94 -11.74 14.78
C VAL A 319 -10.92 -10.90 14.03
N GLY A 320 -11.30 -10.39 12.86
CA GLY A 320 -10.44 -9.61 11.98
C GLY A 320 -11.12 -9.25 10.67
N ASN A 321 -10.44 -8.49 9.81
CA ASN A 321 -10.95 -8.16 8.50
C ASN A 321 -10.88 -9.37 7.56
N ARG A 322 -11.85 -9.52 6.67
CA ARG A 322 -11.86 -10.65 5.73
C ARG A 322 -10.61 -10.61 4.83
N PRO A 323 -9.86 -11.73 4.72
CA PRO A 323 -8.73 -11.81 3.80
C PRO A 323 -9.23 -11.84 2.35
N LEU A 324 -8.63 -11.00 1.51
CA LEU A 324 -9.06 -10.83 0.12
C LEU A 324 -8.21 -11.67 -0.83
N PRO A 325 -8.76 -12.18 -1.94
CA PRO A 325 -7.95 -12.71 -3.02
C PRO A 325 -7.08 -11.61 -3.63
N ILE A 326 -5.96 -12.01 -4.22
CA ILE A 326 -4.91 -11.07 -4.63
C ILE A 326 -5.43 -10.02 -5.62
N TYR A 327 -6.23 -10.44 -6.61
CA TYR A 327 -6.81 -9.54 -7.61
C TYR A 327 -7.81 -8.52 -7.02
N GLU A 328 -8.47 -8.84 -5.89
CA GLU A 328 -9.32 -7.89 -5.15
C GLU A 328 -8.47 -6.95 -4.31
N ALA A 329 -7.43 -7.48 -3.66
CA ALA A 329 -6.55 -6.71 -2.80
C ALA A 329 -5.76 -5.65 -3.60
N GLU A 330 -5.33 -5.99 -4.82
CA GLU A 330 -4.64 -5.08 -5.75
C GLU A 330 -5.50 -3.88 -6.15
N LYS A 331 -6.83 -4.01 -6.16
CA LYS A 331 -7.76 -2.91 -6.45
C LYS A 331 -7.99 -1.97 -5.25
N LEU A 332 -7.53 -2.33 -4.06
CA LEU A 332 -7.83 -1.65 -2.80
C LEU A 332 -6.59 -1.02 -2.14
N THR A 333 -5.62 -0.59 -2.95
CA THR A 333 -4.36 0.01 -2.49
C THR A 333 -4.42 1.54 -2.33
N THR A 334 -5.57 2.17 -2.54
CA THR A 334 -5.75 3.63 -2.38
C THR A 334 -5.84 4.01 -0.90
N ASP A 335 -5.52 5.27 -0.57
CA ASP A 335 -5.56 5.81 0.80
C ASP A 335 -6.93 5.62 1.47
N ARG A 336 -8.00 5.58 0.68
CA ARG A 336 -9.36 5.38 1.18
C ARG A 336 -9.59 3.97 1.74
N TYR A 337 -8.94 2.94 1.20
CA TYR A 337 -9.23 1.53 1.55
C TYR A 337 -8.05 0.78 2.15
N VAL A 338 -6.82 1.24 1.94
CA VAL A 338 -5.59 0.53 2.32
C VAL A 338 -5.50 0.22 3.82
N LEU A 339 -6.15 1.03 4.65
CA LEU A 339 -6.14 0.88 6.11
C LEU A 339 -6.72 -0.47 6.57
N ARG A 340 -7.60 -1.12 5.79
CA ARG A 340 -8.14 -2.44 6.12
C ARG A 340 -7.06 -3.48 6.38
N PHE A 341 -5.94 -3.38 5.68
CA PHE A 341 -4.85 -4.37 5.75
C PHE A 341 -4.01 -4.19 7.00
N ALA A 342 -4.20 -3.12 7.77
CA ALA A 342 -3.54 -2.91 9.04
C ALA A 342 -4.05 -3.83 10.16
N ALA A 343 -5.30 -4.34 10.02
CA ALA A 343 -5.90 -5.25 10.98
C ALA A 343 -5.51 -6.72 10.73
N PRO A 344 -5.63 -7.60 11.74
CA PRO A 344 -5.61 -9.05 11.58
C PRO A 344 -6.57 -9.51 10.49
N ALA A 345 -6.14 -10.46 9.67
CA ALA A 345 -7.08 -11.23 8.86
C ALA A 345 -7.97 -12.07 9.78
N GLY A 346 -9.28 -12.08 9.55
CA GLY A 346 -10.27 -12.72 10.42
C GLY A 346 -11.21 -13.68 9.72
N ILE A 347 -11.77 -14.61 10.50
CA ILE A 347 -12.91 -15.45 10.06
C ILE A 347 -14.20 -14.61 10.10
N THR A 348 -14.42 -13.92 11.22
CA THR A 348 -15.51 -12.95 11.38
C THR A 348 -14.93 -11.54 11.59
N GLY A 349 -15.69 -10.51 11.24
CA GLY A 349 -15.27 -9.12 11.29
C GLY A 349 -16.46 -8.18 11.44
N LEU A 350 -16.19 -6.91 11.68
CA LEU A 350 -17.21 -5.90 12.00
C LEU A 350 -18.32 -5.85 10.96
N TRP A 351 -17.98 -5.76 9.67
CA TRP A 351 -18.98 -5.67 8.61
C TRP A 351 -19.81 -6.95 8.47
N GLN A 352 -19.24 -8.13 8.75
CA GLN A 352 -19.98 -9.40 8.69
C GLN A 352 -21.06 -9.45 9.78
N VAL A 353 -20.80 -8.83 10.94
CA VAL A 353 -21.77 -8.71 12.03
C VAL A 353 -22.80 -7.63 11.72
N GLU A 354 -22.37 -6.46 11.25
CA GLU A 354 -23.27 -5.33 10.94
C GLU A 354 -24.19 -5.63 9.76
N LYS A 355 -23.71 -6.29 8.70
CA LYS A 355 -24.54 -6.69 7.55
C LYS A 355 -25.72 -7.56 7.99
N ARG A 356 -25.48 -8.52 8.88
CA ARG A 356 -26.52 -9.44 9.40
C ARG A 356 -27.59 -8.73 10.24
N GLY A 357 -27.33 -7.51 10.70
CA GLY A 357 -28.30 -6.70 11.46
C GLY A 357 -29.00 -5.60 10.65
N LYS A 358 -28.52 -5.28 9.43
CA LYS A 358 -28.98 -4.11 8.65
C LYS A 358 -29.45 -4.43 7.23
N GLY A 359 -29.38 -5.69 6.76
CA GLY A 359 -29.84 -6.08 5.43
C GLY A 359 -28.79 -5.85 4.33
N GLU A 360 -29.22 -5.37 3.16
CA GLU A 360 -28.32 -5.09 2.04
C GLU A 360 -27.35 -3.94 2.36
N MET A 361 -26.08 -4.14 2.02
CA MET A 361 -24.98 -3.21 2.30
C MET A 361 -24.11 -3.12 1.06
N SER A 362 -23.81 -1.89 0.65
CA SER A 362 -22.96 -1.60 -0.50
C SER A 362 -21.53 -2.11 -0.29
N GLU A 363 -20.77 -2.26 -1.38
CA GLU A 363 -19.36 -2.66 -1.30
C GLU A 363 -18.53 -1.62 -0.55
N GLU A 364 -18.77 -0.32 -0.79
CA GLU A 364 -18.04 0.75 -0.12
C GLU A 364 -18.26 0.75 1.39
N GLU A 365 -19.48 0.57 1.86
CA GLU A 365 -19.78 0.52 3.30
C GLU A 365 -19.04 -0.62 4.01
N ARG A 366 -18.95 -1.80 3.37
CA ARG A 366 -18.19 -2.95 3.92
C ARG A 366 -16.72 -2.61 4.07
N LEU A 367 -16.14 -1.96 3.07
CA LEU A 367 -14.73 -1.53 3.09
C LEU A 367 -14.47 -0.47 4.16
N LEU A 368 -15.40 0.46 4.35
CA LEU A 368 -15.30 1.49 5.39
C LEU A 368 -15.41 0.90 6.80
N LEU A 369 -16.27 -0.10 7.00
CA LEU A 369 -16.36 -0.85 8.27
C LEU A 369 -15.08 -1.66 8.55
N ASP A 370 -14.44 -2.24 7.53
CA ASP A 370 -13.12 -2.88 7.68
C ASP A 370 -12.06 -1.86 8.15
N ASN A 371 -12.08 -0.63 7.64
CA ASN A 371 -11.19 0.44 8.11
C ASN A 371 -11.52 0.88 9.55
N GLU A 372 -12.79 0.94 9.91
CA GLU A 372 -13.22 1.28 11.26
C GLU A 372 -12.73 0.23 12.27
N TYR A 373 -12.87 -1.05 11.94
CA TYR A 373 -12.32 -2.13 12.75
C TYR A 373 -10.79 -1.99 12.91
N ALA A 374 -10.07 -1.70 11.83
CA ALA A 374 -8.62 -1.50 11.88
C ALA A 374 -8.20 -0.35 12.82
N LYS A 375 -9.00 0.72 12.91
CA LYS A 375 -8.77 1.86 13.83
C LYS A 375 -9.08 1.52 15.28
N ASN A 376 -10.11 0.73 15.54
CA ASN A 376 -10.66 0.48 16.88
C ASN A 376 -10.41 -0.95 17.40
N GLN A 377 -9.45 -1.66 16.80
CA GLN A 377 -9.14 -3.03 17.17
C GLN A 377 -8.65 -3.11 18.62
N SER A 378 -9.34 -3.92 19.42
CA SER A 378 -8.96 -4.26 20.79
C SER A 378 -9.57 -5.61 21.17
N PHE A 379 -8.93 -6.33 22.10
CA PHE A 379 -9.42 -7.62 22.54
C PHE A 379 -10.85 -7.54 23.11
N THR A 380 -11.16 -6.47 23.85
CA THR A 380 -12.52 -6.24 24.36
C THR A 380 -13.54 -6.00 23.26
N ASN A 381 -13.17 -5.27 22.20
CA ASN A 381 -14.03 -5.10 21.04
C ASN A 381 -14.27 -6.43 20.30
N ASP A 382 -13.25 -7.27 20.19
CA ASP A 382 -13.38 -8.59 19.57
C ASP A 382 -14.35 -9.50 20.33
N ILE A 383 -14.29 -9.53 21.65
CA ILE A 383 -15.25 -10.29 22.47
C ILE A 383 -16.68 -9.77 22.26
N LYS A 384 -16.89 -8.45 22.19
CA LYS A 384 -18.20 -7.87 21.87
C LYS A 384 -18.69 -8.32 20.49
N LEU A 385 -17.82 -8.34 19.49
CA LEU A 385 -18.17 -8.80 18.14
C LEU A 385 -18.53 -10.30 18.11
N ILE A 386 -17.79 -11.14 18.84
CA ILE A 386 -18.11 -12.57 18.97
C ILE A 386 -19.48 -12.76 19.62
N LEU A 387 -19.75 -12.06 20.72
CA LEU A 387 -21.05 -12.14 21.41
C LEU A 387 -22.21 -11.66 20.54
N LYS A 388 -21.99 -10.64 19.68
CA LYS A 388 -22.98 -10.23 18.67
C LYS A 388 -23.14 -11.25 17.54
N THR A 389 -22.09 -12.03 17.25
CA THR A 389 -22.11 -13.04 16.18
C THR A 389 -22.95 -14.27 16.57
N ILE A 390 -22.94 -14.70 17.84
CA ILE A 390 -23.61 -15.95 18.29
C ILE A 390 -25.14 -15.92 18.08
N PRO A 391 -25.90 -14.89 18.52
CA PRO A 391 -27.35 -14.82 18.27
C PRO A 391 -27.68 -14.74 16.78
N ALA A 392 -26.83 -14.07 16.00
CA ALA A 392 -26.99 -13.90 14.56
C ALA A 392 -26.66 -15.16 13.74
N LEU A 393 -26.09 -16.22 14.34
CA LEU A 393 -25.95 -17.54 13.68
C LEU A 393 -27.26 -18.33 13.66
N PHE A 394 -28.19 -18.02 14.56
CA PHE A 394 -29.50 -18.68 14.65
C PHE A 394 -30.60 -17.97 13.84
N GLN A 395 -30.35 -16.73 13.40
CA GLN A 395 -31.21 -16.04 12.45
C GLN A 395 -30.88 -16.54 11.03
N LYS A 396 -31.70 -17.47 10.54
CA LYS A 396 -31.65 -17.91 9.13
C LYS A 396 -32.10 -16.76 8.24
N GLU A 397 -31.19 -16.20 7.46
CA GLU A 397 -31.56 -15.59 6.19
C GLU A 397 -31.53 -16.69 5.13
N SER A 398 -32.68 -16.95 4.53
CA SER A 398 -32.79 -17.69 3.27
C SER A 398 -32.00 -16.94 2.20
N VAL A 399 -30.97 -17.61 1.66
CA VAL A 399 -30.22 -17.18 0.47
C VAL A 399 -31.13 -17.15 -0.75
#